data_AF-A0A0S7Z057-F1
#
_entry.id   AF-A0A0S7Z057-F1
#
_cell.length_a   1.000
_cell.length_b   1.000
_cell.length_c   1.000
_cell.angle_alpha   90.00
_cell.angle_beta   90.00
_cell.angle_gamma   90.00
#
_symmetry.space_group_name_H-M   'P 1'
#
loop_
_entity.id
_entity.type
_entity.pdbx_description
1 polymer ?
#
loop_
_entity_poly.entity_id
_entity_poly.type
_entity_poly.pdbx_seq_one_letter_code
_entity_poly.pdbx_strand_id
1 'polypeptide(L)'
;MDSIPEVVMLHPRSSLGSLLAFLFVVRIPAGFAETQCDCVDAYDIASRRAEVTAAIQAYENSIREWSRSTAPTAADEDQRRDFQEREIKPALEKARYLNATPASAVTGPDLIGRCTTENSSPSACMKESTDVHESVHMAQCTALGHRRWSSLEDYAREEIAAYHAELAWLREAYRRLRSECEFELAFDSTIHGYNVVSKSTAGARVSLRLDDSGHFEGNSVLDYRTVDTGPPRRTLGDPLLAALLTTQCKAPPYYTWEGSGMTQISVPRSALMWAQDPRTGNRHVFIELSLHVGETEEVLRFKDRKRCLPPVQEERGAFYSEAFYSDKPGKTIGGTRVVEFNDWYVPGSNGSFAEAELVIKGGAAGLGGPVSAMKSAEETRLVLTRK
;
A
#
# COMPACT_ATOMS: atom_id res chain seq x y z
N MET A 1 6.45 3.73 -25.38
CA MET A 1 6.15 2.73 -26.44
C MET A 1 7.48 2.12 -26.79
N ASP A 2 7.88 1.10 -26.03
CA ASP A 2 9.29 0.76 -25.91
C ASP A 2 9.52 -0.66 -26.43
N SER A 3 10.39 -0.74 -27.42
CA SER A 3 10.60 -1.93 -28.24
C SER A 3 11.21 -3.07 -27.43
N ILE A 4 10.64 -4.27 -27.58
CA ILE A 4 11.29 -5.51 -27.14
C ILE A 4 12.62 -5.64 -27.91
N PRO A 5 13.76 -5.94 -27.25
CA PRO A 5 15.03 -6.05 -27.93
C PRO A 5 15.05 -7.22 -28.92
N GLU A 6 15.59 -6.95 -30.10
CA GLU A 6 15.69 -7.88 -31.22
C GLU A 6 16.68 -9.02 -30.92
N VAL A 7 16.26 -10.27 -31.12
CA VAL A 7 17.11 -11.45 -30.88
C VAL A 7 18.10 -11.60 -32.04
N VAL A 8 19.35 -11.19 -31.81
CA VAL A 8 20.45 -11.37 -32.76
C VAL A 8 20.83 -12.85 -32.86
N MET A 9 20.31 -13.53 -33.89
CA MET A 9 20.69 -14.90 -34.23
C MET A 9 22.09 -14.98 -34.86
N LEU A 10 23.10 -15.23 -34.03
CA LEU A 10 24.42 -15.66 -34.51
C LEU A 10 24.34 -17.04 -35.18
N HIS A 11 24.63 -17.10 -36.47
CA HIS A 11 24.73 -18.36 -37.21
C HIS A 11 26.03 -19.11 -36.86
N PRO A 12 25.97 -20.35 -36.36
CA PRO A 12 27.16 -21.19 -36.25
C PRO A 12 27.53 -21.77 -37.62
N ARG A 13 28.73 -21.44 -38.11
CA ARG A 13 29.33 -22.15 -39.25
C ARG A 13 29.86 -23.51 -38.80
N SER A 14 29.23 -24.57 -39.29
CA SER A 14 29.85 -25.85 -39.68
C SER A 14 30.85 -26.50 -38.72
N SER A 15 30.37 -27.42 -37.89
CA SER A 15 31.06 -28.70 -37.65
C SER A 15 30.05 -29.80 -37.30
N LEU A 16 30.22 -30.99 -37.88
CA LEU A 16 29.38 -32.15 -37.53
C LEU A 16 29.79 -32.68 -36.16
N GLY A 17 28.94 -32.48 -35.16
CA GLY A 17 29.07 -33.06 -33.82
C GLY A 17 27.68 -33.30 -33.25
N SER A 18 27.31 -34.57 -33.06
CA SER A 18 25.96 -34.96 -32.67
C SER A 18 25.66 -34.57 -31.21
N LEU A 19 25.13 -33.37 -31.01
CA LEU A 19 24.64 -32.89 -29.72
C LEU A 19 23.12 -33.09 -29.67
N LEU A 20 22.70 -34.11 -28.92
CA LEU A 20 21.31 -34.35 -28.55
C LEU A 20 20.87 -33.25 -27.57
N ALA A 21 20.50 -32.10 -28.11
CA ALA A 21 19.88 -31.02 -27.36
C ALA A 21 18.50 -31.49 -26.88
N PHE A 22 18.42 -31.88 -25.60
CA PHE A 22 17.15 -32.13 -24.92
C PHE A 22 16.39 -30.82 -24.78
N LEU A 23 15.62 -30.49 -25.81
CA LEU A 23 14.63 -29.42 -25.79
C LEU A 23 13.47 -29.85 -24.89
N PHE A 24 13.62 -29.63 -23.59
CA PHE A 24 12.52 -29.66 -22.63
C PHE A 24 11.58 -28.49 -22.94
N VAL A 25 10.68 -28.69 -23.90
CA VAL A 25 9.53 -27.81 -24.11
C VAL A 25 8.59 -28.01 -22.93
N VAL A 26 8.81 -27.23 -21.86
CA VAL A 26 7.83 -27.05 -20.80
C VAL A 26 6.61 -26.40 -21.44
N ARG A 27 5.62 -27.21 -21.81
CA ARG A 27 4.29 -26.73 -22.18
C ARG A 27 3.64 -26.18 -20.92
N ILE A 28 3.88 -24.89 -20.65
CA ILE A 28 3.01 -24.11 -19.77
C ILE A 28 1.61 -24.21 -20.38
N PRO A 29 0.61 -24.74 -19.68
CA PRO A 29 -0.73 -24.90 -20.24
C PRO A 29 -1.28 -23.53 -20.62
N ALA A 30 -1.59 -23.35 -21.90
CA ALA A 30 -2.18 -22.12 -22.44
C ALA A 30 -3.66 -22.03 -22.02
N GLY A 31 -3.85 -21.73 -20.74
CA GLY A 31 -5.11 -21.78 -20.02
C GLY A 31 -4.92 -21.20 -18.63
N PHE A 32 -4.33 -20.00 -18.55
CA PHE A 32 -4.47 -19.17 -17.36
C PHE A 32 -5.97 -18.94 -17.18
N ALA A 33 -6.53 -19.58 -16.15
CA ALA A 33 -7.84 -19.19 -15.65
C ALA A 33 -7.80 -17.70 -15.27
N GLU A 34 -8.96 -17.07 -15.23
CA GLU A 34 -9.13 -15.70 -14.75
C GLU A 34 -8.57 -15.62 -13.31
N THR A 35 -7.31 -15.15 -13.17
CA THR A 35 -6.55 -15.31 -11.92
C THR A 35 -7.28 -14.65 -10.77
N GLN A 36 -7.32 -15.29 -9.61
CA GLN A 36 -8.18 -14.89 -8.48
C GLN A 36 -7.60 -13.71 -7.66
N CYS A 37 -6.87 -12.82 -8.32
CA CYS A 37 -6.19 -11.67 -7.75
C CYS A 37 -7.01 -10.40 -7.95
N ASP A 38 -7.13 -9.62 -6.88
CA ASP A 38 -7.74 -8.30 -6.90
C ASP A 38 -6.71 -7.24 -6.44
N CYS A 39 -7.08 -5.96 -6.51
CA CYS A 39 -6.19 -4.84 -6.22
C CYS A 39 -5.62 -4.80 -4.80
N VAL A 40 -6.25 -5.52 -3.85
CA VAL A 40 -5.75 -5.71 -2.48
C VAL A 40 -4.58 -6.69 -2.41
N ASP A 41 -4.46 -7.62 -3.36
CA ASP A 41 -3.35 -8.59 -3.40
C ASP A 41 -2.07 -7.97 -4.03
N ALA A 42 -2.16 -6.78 -4.63
CA ALA A 42 -1.05 -6.15 -5.35
C ALA A 42 0.19 -5.93 -4.47
N TYR A 43 -0.01 -5.56 -3.20
CA TYR A 43 1.07 -5.35 -2.24
C TYR A 43 1.75 -6.66 -1.84
N ASP A 44 0.96 -7.69 -1.51
CA ASP A 44 1.45 -9.02 -1.16
C ASP A 44 2.18 -9.68 -2.35
N ILE A 45 1.68 -9.53 -3.58
CA ILE A 45 2.38 -9.97 -4.81
C ILE A 45 3.73 -9.25 -4.97
N ALA A 46 3.79 -7.93 -4.76
CA ALA A 46 5.03 -7.17 -4.88
C ALA A 46 6.07 -7.59 -3.84
N SER A 47 5.66 -7.78 -2.59
CA SER A 47 6.49 -8.35 -1.52
C SER A 47 6.97 -9.75 -1.89
N ARG A 48 6.07 -10.65 -2.30
CA ARG A 48 6.41 -12.02 -2.65
C ARG A 48 7.38 -12.08 -3.83
N ARG A 49 7.27 -11.19 -4.82
CA ARG A 49 8.27 -11.08 -5.92
C ARG A 49 9.66 -10.74 -5.39
N ALA A 50 9.78 -9.88 -4.38
CA ALA A 50 11.06 -9.55 -3.74
C ALA A 50 11.60 -10.75 -2.94
N GLU A 51 10.75 -11.38 -2.13
CA GLU A 51 11.07 -12.60 -1.36
C GLU A 51 11.57 -13.74 -2.27
N VAL A 52 10.82 -14.09 -3.30
CA VAL A 52 11.16 -15.14 -4.27
C VAL A 52 12.48 -14.83 -4.98
N THR A 53 12.74 -13.57 -5.33
CA THR A 53 14.02 -13.15 -5.94
C THR A 53 15.19 -13.31 -4.95
N ALA A 54 14.99 -12.98 -3.67
CA ALA A 54 15.99 -13.16 -2.63
C ALA A 54 16.27 -14.64 -2.32
N ALA A 55 15.24 -15.48 -2.33
CA ALA A 55 15.39 -16.93 -2.17
C ALA A 55 16.25 -17.54 -3.29
N ILE A 56 15.94 -17.25 -4.57
CA ILE A 56 16.75 -17.70 -5.72
C ILE A 56 18.21 -17.29 -5.54
N GLN A 57 18.48 -16.04 -5.17
CA GLN A 57 19.84 -15.54 -4.93
C GLN A 57 20.55 -16.27 -3.77
N ALA A 58 19.83 -16.60 -2.69
CA ALA A 58 20.36 -17.35 -1.57
C ALA A 58 20.75 -18.78 -1.98
N TYR A 59 19.85 -19.53 -2.60
CA TYR A 59 20.16 -20.88 -3.12
C TYR A 59 21.32 -20.87 -4.12
N GLU A 60 21.34 -19.91 -5.05
CA GLU A 60 22.45 -19.79 -6.00
C GLU A 60 23.79 -19.51 -5.32
N ASN A 61 23.81 -18.70 -4.25
CA ASN A 61 25.02 -18.48 -3.45
C ASN A 61 25.50 -19.78 -2.79
N SER A 62 24.59 -20.54 -2.18
CA SER A 62 24.91 -21.80 -1.52
C SER A 62 25.37 -22.88 -2.50
N ILE A 63 24.76 -22.99 -3.69
CA ILE A 63 25.24 -23.87 -4.77
C ILE A 63 26.67 -23.47 -5.21
N ARG A 64 26.96 -22.16 -5.33
CA ARG A 64 28.32 -21.67 -5.63
C ARG A 64 29.34 -21.97 -4.53
N GLU A 65 28.90 -22.11 -3.28
CA GLU A 65 29.75 -22.54 -2.16
C GLU A 65 29.97 -24.06 -2.15
N TRP A 66 28.90 -24.85 -2.24
CA TRP A 66 28.97 -26.32 -2.22
C TRP A 66 29.73 -26.88 -3.43
N SER A 67 29.63 -26.26 -4.61
CA SER A 67 30.42 -26.62 -5.79
C SER A 67 31.95 -26.43 -5.62
N ARG A 68 32.40 -25.78 -4.54
CA ARG A 68 33.82 -25.68 -4.15
C ARG A 68 34.21 -26.73 -3.09
N SER A 69 33.23 -27.41 -2.48
CA SER A 69 33.45 -28.55 -1.60
C SER A 69 33.87 -29.77 -2.41
N THR A 70 34.70 -30.63 -1.82
CA THR A 70 35.10 -31.92 -2.42
C THR A 70 34.09 -33.05 -2.18
N ALA A 71 33.08 -32.83 -1.33
CA ALA A 71 32.01 -33.79 -1.05
C ALA A 71 30.64 -33.08 -1.07
N PRO A 72 29.61 -33.68 -1.71
CA PRO A 72 28.24 -33.16 -1.64
C PRO A 72 27.68 -33.24 -0.21
N THR A 73 27.10 -32.15 0.27
CA THR A 73 26.32 -32.14 1.51
C THR A 73 25.05 -32.96 1.34
N ALA A 74 24.73 -33.86 2.26
CA ALA A 74 23.55 -34.71 2.18
C ALA A 74 22.26 -33.89 2.34
N ALA A 75 21.18 -34.30 1.68
CA ALA A 75 19.84 -33.75 1.91
C ALA A 75 19.01 -34.70 2.79
N ASP A 76 19.42 -34.89 4.05
CA ASP A 76 18.48 -35.36 5.07
C ASP A 76 17.58 -34.21 5.57
N GLU A 77 16.55 -34.54 6.34
CA GLU A 77 15.56 -33.56 6.82
C GLU A 77 16.17 -32.52 7.77
N ASP A 78 17.14 -32.92 8.60
CA ASP A 78 17.78 -32.01 9.56
C ASP A 78 18.70 -31.02 8.83
N GLN A 79 19.47 -31.49 7.83
CA GLN A 79 20.34 -30.64 7.01
C GLN A 79 19.53 -29.68 6.11
N ARG A 80 18.41 -30.12 5.52
CA ARG A 80 17.49 -29.21 4.80
C ARG A 80 16.91 -28.14 5.74
N ARG A 81 16.46 -28.52 6.92
CA ARG A 81 15.84 -27.60 7.89
C ARG A 81 16.85 -26.57 8.45
N ASP A 82 18.07 -27.00 8.80
CA ASP A 82 19.13 -26.07 9.23
C ASP A 82 19.48 -25.07 8.13
N PHE A 83 19.58 -25.54 6.88
CA PHE A 83 19.82 -24.68 5.72
C PHE A 83 18.69 -23.67 5.47
N GLN A 84 17.43 -24.11 5.55
CA GLN A 84 16.26 -23.23 5.43
C GLN A 84 16.25 -22.13 6.49
N GLU A 85 16.40 -22.50 7.76
CA GLU A 85 16.33 -21.55 8.88
C GLU A 85 17.51 -20.57 8.92
N ARG A 86 18.69 -20.98 8.45
CA ARG A 86 19.91 -20.15 8.53
C ARG A 86 20.21 -19.29 7.32
N GLU A 87 19.90 -19.76 6.11
CA GLU A 87 20.31 -19.08 4.87
C GLU A 87 19.10 -18.50 4.10
N ILE A 88 18.03 -19.29 3.93
CA ILE A 88 16.89 -18.92 3.08
C ILE A 88 15.91 -18.00 3.81
N LYS A 89 15.48 -18.39 5.02
CA LYS A 89 14.51 -17.64 5.82
C LYS A 89 14.97 -16.21 6.15
N PRO A 90 16.22 -15.94 6.56
CA PRO A 90 16.68 -14.57 6.77
C PRO A 90 16.72 -13.73 5.48
N ALA A 91 16.95 -14.36 4.32
CA ALA A 91 16.89 -13.69 3.02
C ALA A 91 15.45 -13.31 2.64
N LEU A 92 14.50 -14.21 2.87
CA LEU A 92 13.05 -13.96 2.72
C LEU A 92 12.58 -12.83 3.64
N GLU A 93 12.83 -12.94 4.96
CA GLU A 93 12.41 -11.96 5.97
C GLU A 93 12.99 -10.56 5.71
N LYS A 94 14.23 -10.47 5.21
CA LYS A 94 14.87 -9.19 4.84
C LYS A 94 14.28 -8.57 3.57
N ALA A 95 13.75 -9.38 2.65
CA ALA A 95 13.20 -8.92 1.37
C ALA A 95 11.69 -8.60 1.45
N ARG A 96 10.97 -9.20 2.41
CA ARG A 96 9.55 -8.98 2.65
C ARG A 96 9.26 -7.51 2.98
N TYR A 97 8.17 -6.98 2.46
CA TYR A 97 7.71 -5.64 2.80
C TYR A 97 7.01 -5.62 4.17
N LEU A 98 7.14 -4.51 4.90
CA LEU A 98 6.44 -4.32 6.17
C LEU A 98 4.92 -4.45 5.96
N ASN A 99 4.23 -5.15 6.87
CA ASN A 99 2.78 -5.43 6.80
C ASN A 99 2.31 -6.35 5.66
N ALA A 100 3.19 -6.84 4.76
CA ALA A 100 2.79 -7.84 3.77
C ALA A 100 2.45 -9.18 4.45
N THR A 101 1.37 -9.82 4.03
CA THR A 101 0.88 -11.03 4.70
C THR A 101 1.65 -12.26 4.21
N PRO A 102 2.29 -13.04 5.09
CA PRO A 102 3.07 -14.20 4.66
C PRO A 102 2.18 -15.28 4.02
N ALA A 103 2.67 -15.84 2.92
CA ALA A 103 2.12 -17.03 2.27
C ALA A 103 3.16 -18.15 2.35
N SER A 104 2.74 -19.35 2.72
CA SER A 104 3.57 -20.55 2.69
C SER A 104 2.79 -21.76 2.23
N ALA A 105 3.49 -22.70 1.62
CA ALA A 105 3.02 -24.04 1.36
C ALA A 105 4.20 -25.02 1.48
N VAL A 106 3.90 -26.31 1.60
CA VAL A 106 4.89 -27.39 1.66
C VAL A 106 4.31 -28.64 1.00
N THR A 107 5.01 -29.23 0.03
CA THR A 107 4.70 -30.55 -0.53
C THR A 107 5.64 -31.64 -0.03
N GLY A 108 5.05 -32.64 0.63
CA GLY A 108 5.74 -33.83 1.12
C GLY A 108 4.89 -35.10 0.99
N PRO A 109 5.50 -36.30 1.17
CA PRO A 109 4.77 -37.56 1.23
C PRO A 109 4.03 -37.72 2.57
N ASP A 110 2.78 -38.17 2.51
CA ASP A 110 1.97 -38.57 3.67
C ASP A 110 2.46 -39.88 4.31
N LEU A 111 1.81 -40.32 5.40
CA LEU A 111 2.13 -41.54 6.14
C LEU A 111 2.06 -42.85 5.33
N ILE A 112 1.50 -42.81 4.11
CA ILE A 112 1.38 -43.93 3.18
C ILE A 112 2.05 -43.63 1.83
N GLY A 113 2.92 -42.62 1.77
CA GLY A 113 3.77 -42.29 0.63
C GLY A 113 3.08 -41.51 -0.49
N ARG A 114 1.87 -40.95 -0.29
CA ARG A 114 1.21 -40.08 -1.27
C ARG A 114 1.66 -38.65 -1.10
N CYS A 115 2.10 -38.01 -2.18
CA CYS A 115 2.50 -36.61 -2.15
C CYS A 115 1.27 -35.71 -1.96
N THR A 116 1.33 -34.83 -0.96
CA THR A 116 0.28 -33.89 -0.59
C THR A 116 0.89 -32.51 -0.33
N THR A 117 0.15 -31.47 -0.69
CA THR A 117 0.52 -30.08 -0.43
C THR A 117 -0.32 -29.52 0.70
N GLU A 118 0.33 -29.06 1.77
CA GLU A 118 -0.31 -28.21 2.79
C GLU A 118 -0.06 -26.74 2.41
N ASN A 119 -1.10 -25.90 2.45
CA ASN A 119 -1.01 -24.51 2.00
C ASN A 119 -1.67 -23.56 3.02
N SER A 120 -0.91 -22.58 3.48
CA SER A 120 -1.28 -21.54 4.43
C SER A 120 -1.10 -20.17 3.78
N SER A 121 -1.99 -19.84 2.84
CA SER A 121 -1.98 -18.57 2.11
C SER A 121 -3.05 -17.57 2.59
N PRO A 122 -2.79 -16.25 2.50
CA PRO A 122 -3.68 -15.22 3.02
C PRO A 122 -4.87 -14.86 2.11
N SER A 123 -4.74 -15.09 0.80
CA SER A 123 -5.80 -14.90 -0.18
C SER A 123 -5.79 -16.02 -1.21
N ALA A 124 -6.84 -16.10 -2.03
CA ALA A 124 -6.90 -17.08 -3.12
C ALA A 124 -5.82 -16.82 -4.19
N CYS A 125 -5.49 -15.55 -4.43
CA CYS A 125 -4.36 -15.13 -5.26
C CYS A 125 -3.02 -15.66 -4.74
N MET A 126 -2.71 -15.42 -3.46
CA MET A 126 -1.46 -15.91 -2.86
C MET A 126 -1.43 -17.45 -2.73
N LYS A 127 -2.60 -18.09 -2.63
CA LYS A 127 -2.74 -19.54 -2.75
C LYS A 127 -2.38 -20.02 -4.16
N GLU A 128 -2.83 -19.35 -5.21
CA GLU A 128 -2.49 -19.72 -6.59
C GLU A 128 -0.97 -19.59 -6.85
N SER A 129 -0.32 -18.52 -6.34
CA SER A 129 1.14 -18.34 -6.36
C SER A 129 1.89 -19.53 -5.74
N THR A 130 1.50 -19.91 -4.53
CA THR A 130 2.13 -21.02 -3.81
C THR A 130 1.76 -22.38 -4.42
N ASP A 131 0.55 -22.59 -4.94
CA ASP A 131 0.20 -23.82 -5.65
C ASP A 131 1.01 -23.97 -6.97
N VAL A 132 1.37 -22.88 -7.65
CA VAL A 132 2.29 -22.90 -8.81
C VAL A 132 3.70 -23.33 -8.38
N HIS A 133 4.23 -22.78 -7.28
CA HIS A 133 5.49 -23.20 -6.68
C HIS A 133 5.48 -24.70 -6.38
N GLU A 134 4.48 -25.12 -5.61
CA GLU A 134 4.30 -26.50 -5.14
C GLU A 134 4.00 -27.50 -6.27
N SER A 135 3.52 -27.05 -7.43
CA SER A 135 3.32 -27.94 -8.59
C SER A 135 4.62 -28.58 -9.08
N VAL A 136 5.75 -27.86 -8.96
CA VAL A 136 7.10 -28.38 -9.27
C VAL A 136 7.49 -29.44 -8.25
N HIS A 137 7.29 -29.15 -6.98
CA HIS A 137 7.54 -30.06 -5.86
C HIS A 137 6.67 -31.33 -5.91
N MET A 138 5.40 -31.20 -6.27
CA MET A 138 4.46 -32.30 -6.46
C MET A 138 4.89 -33.23 -7.59
N ALA A 139 5.33 -32.67 -8.72
CA ALA A 139 5.83 -33.46 -9.85
C ALA A 139 7.06 -34.30 -9.45
N GLN A 140 8.02 -33.70 -8.74
CA GLN A 140 9.25 -34.37 -8.31
C GLN A 140 8.99 -35.40 -7.19
N CYS A 141 8.15 -35.06 -6.22
CA CYS A 141 7.70 -35.99 -5.18
C CYS A 141 6.99 -37.21 -5.80
N THR A 142 6.09 -37.00 -6.77
CA THR A 142 5.36 -38.10 -7.43
C THR A 142 6.29 -39.00 -8.26
N ALA A 143 7.34 -38.44 -8.86
CA ALA A 143 8.29 -39.18 -9.69
C ALA A 143 9.34 -39.97 -8.88
N LEU A 144 9.81 -39.43 -7.75
CA LEU A 144 11.00 -39.92 -7.03
C LEU A 144 10.74 -40.32 -5.55
N GLY A 145 9.60 -39.93 -4.97
CA GLY A 145 9.25 -40.21 -3.58
C GLY A 145 10.33 -39.76 -2.59
N HIS A 146 10.67 -40.60 -1.62
CA HIS A 146 11.73 -40.32 -0.65
C HIS A 146 13.16 -40.23 -1.23
N ARG A 147 13.35 -40.49 -2.54
CA ARG A 147 14.65 -40.36 -3.24
C ARG A 147 14.78 -39.07 -4.05
N ARG A 148 13.84 -38.13 -3.87
CA ARG A 148 13.74 -36.82 -4.56
C ARG A 148 15.03 -35.97 -4.50
N TRP A 149 15.85 -36.13 -3.45
CA TRP A 149 17.11 -35.41 -3.28
C TRP A 149 18.23 -36.34 -2.85
N SER A 150 19.41 -36.24 -3.46
CA SER A 150 20.63 -36.95 -3.02
C SER A 150 21.61 -36.04 -2.29
N SER A 151 21.52 -34.73 -2.54
CA SER A 151 22.35 -33.67 -1.96
C SER A 151 21.55 -32.38 -1.73
N LEU A 152 22.06 -31.47 -0.90
CA LEU A 152 21.48 -30.12 -0.77
C LEU A 152 21.52 -29.34 -2.08
N GLU A 153 22.45 -29.67 -2.99
CA GLU A 153 22.51 -29.05 -4.31
C GLU A 153 21.31 -29.45 -5.18
N ASP A 154 20.90 -30.73 -5.16
CA ASP A 154 19.69 -31.19 -5.86
C ASP A 154 18.45 -30.48 -5.31
N TYR A 155 18.36 -30.37 -3.99
CA TYR A 155 17.29 -29.68 -3.29
C TYR A 155 17.20 -28.21 -3.70
N ALA A 156 18.32 -27.48 -3.61
CA ALA A 156 18.39 -26.07 -4.00
C ALA A 156 18.08 -25.83 -5.48
N ARG A 157 18.48 -26.74 -6.38
CA ARG A 157 18.14 -26.68 -7.81
C ARG A 157 16.64 -26.87 -8.05
N GLU A 158 15.99 -27.73 -7.29
CA GLU A 158 14.54 -27.94 -7.36
C GLU A 158 13.76 -26.72 -6.85
N GLU A 159 14.19 -26.18 -5.71
CA GLU A 159 13.65 -24.94 -5.12
C GLU A 159 13.79 -23.76 -6.09
N ILE A 160 14.96 -23.55 -6.71
CA ILE A 160 15.15 -22.52 -7.74
C ILE A 160 14.16 -22.70 -8.91
N ALA A 161 13.89 -23.95 -9.34
CA ALA A 161 12.92 -24.20 -10.40
C ALA A 161 11.47 -23.88 -9.97
N ALA A 162 11.09 -24.21 -8.74
CA ALA A 162 9.80 -23.86 -8.16
C ALA A 162 9.63 -22.33 -8.02
N TYR A 163 10.65 -21.64 -7.49
CA TYR A 163 10.69 -20.19 -7.38
C TYR A 163 10.69 -19.47 -8.74
N HIS A 164 11.30 -20.02 -9.78
CA HIS A 164 11.19 -19.47 -11.13
C HIS A 164 9.77 -19.59 -11.71
N ALA A 165 9.07 -20.70 -11.46
CA ALA A 165 7.68 -20.87 -11.85
C ALA A 165 6.76 -19.86 -11.12
N GLU A 166 6.94 -19.74 -9.80
CA GLU A 166 6.21 -18.76 -8.99
C GLU A 166 6.47 -17.32 -9.45
N LEU A 167 7.74 -16.95 -9.68
CA LEU A 167 8.11 -15.60 -10.12
C LEU A 167 7.54 -15.24 -11.50
N ALA A 168 7.40 -16.23 -12.39
CA ALA A 168 6.77 -16.03 -13.70
C ALA A 168 5.27 -15.74 -13.55
N TRP A 169 4.56 -16.51 -12.72
CA TRP A 169 3.15 -16.29 -12.42
C TRP A 169 2.92 -14.94 -11.72
N LEU A 170 3.69 -14.63 -10.67
CA LEU A 170 3.61 -13.36 -9.93
C LEU A 170 3.82 -12.13 -10.82
N ARG A 171 4.75 -12.20 -11.78
CA ARG A 171 5.00 -11.11 -12.73
C ARG A 171 3.80 -10.88 -13.65
N GLU A 172 3.15 -11.93 -14.12
CA GLU A 172 1.98 -11.84 -15.01
C GLU A 172 0.73 -11.36 -14.25
N ALA A 173 0.49 -11.90 -13.04
CA ALA A 173 -0.58 -11.42 -12.15
C ALA A 173 -0.40 -9.93 -11.83
N TYR A 174 0.82 -9.51 -11.45
CA TYR A 174 1.11 -8.10 -11.16
C TYR A 174 0.95 -7.20 -12.40
N ARG A 175 1.40 -7.65 -13.57
CA ARG A 175 1.26 -6.92 -14.84
C ARG A 175 -0.22 -6.64 -15.16
N ARG A 176 -1.10 -7.62 -14.90
CA ARG A 176 -2.55 -7.46 -15.04
C ARG A 176 -3.13 -6.48 -14.01
N LEU A 177 -2.83 -6.66 -12.72
CA LEU A 177 -3.30 -5.73 -11.68
C LEU A 177 -2.88 -4.28 -11.98
N ARG A 178 -1.66 -4.04 -12.48
CA ARG A 178 -1.22 -2.69 -12.86
C ARG A 178 -2.07 -2.03 -13.96
N SER A 179 -2.72 -2.81 -14.82
CA SER A 179 -3.69 -2.31 -15.81
C SER A 179 -5.16 -2.32 -15.33
N GLU A 180 -5.49 -3.14 -14.33
CA GLU A 180 -6.86 -3.36 -13.82
C GLU A 180 -7.17 -2.56 -12.53
N CYS A 181 -6.15 -1.95 -11.92
CA CYS A 181 -6.22 -1.25 -10.64
C CYS A 181 -5.86 0.24 -10.80
N GLU A 182 -6.77 0.99 -11.40
CA GLU A 182 -6.80 2.46 -11.27
C GLU A 182 -7.89 2.86 -10.25
N PHE A 183 -7.58 3.84 -9.42
CA PHE A 183 -8.54 4.41 -8.46
C PHE A 183 -8.65 5.93 -8.62
N GLU A 184 -9.78 6.51 -8.22
CA GLU A 184 -9.92 7.92 -7.94
C GLU A 184 -10.04 8.13 -6.43
N LEU A 185 -9.16 8.94 -5.86
CA LEU A 185 -9.33 9.52 -4.54
C LEU A 185 -9.98 10.89 -4.69
N ALA A 186 -11.28 10.99 -4.43
CA ALA A 186 -11.95 12.26 -4.27
C ALA A 186 -11.76 12.75 -2.82
N PHE A 187 -11.26 13.98 -2.68
CA PHE A 187 -11.18 14.72 -1.42
C PHE A 187 -12.12 15.91 -1.53
N ASP A 188 -13.18 15.95 -0.72
CA ASP A 188 -14.08 17.09 -0.58
C ASP A 188 -14.06 17.50 0.89
N SER A 189 -13.69 18.74 1.20
CA SER A 189 -13.61 19.24 2.58
C SER A 189 -14.35 20.55 2.77
N THR A 190 -15.10 20.64 3.87
CA THR A 190 -15.68 21.87 4.40
C THR A 190 -15.32 22.00 5.88
N ILE A 191 -14.51 23.00 6.20
CA ILE A 191 -14.05 23.33 7.55
C ILE A 191 -14.65 24.69 7.94
N HIS A 192 -15.08 24.80 9.20
CA HIS A 192 -15.53 26.06 9.78
C HIS A 192 -14.50 26.53 10.81
N GLY A 193 -14.00 27.77 10.69
CA GLY A 193 -13.04 28.30 11.64
C GLY A 193 -13.62 28.42 13.05
N TYR A 194 -12.76 28.41 14.08
CA TYR A 194 -13.08 28.36 15.51
C TYR A 194 -14.25 29.26 15.99
N ASN A 195 -14.43 30.44 15.38
CA ASN A 195 -15.50 31.41 15.73
C ASN A 195 -16.66 31.48 14.70
N VAL A 196 -16.71 30.57 13.72
CA VAL A 196 -17.59 30.62 12.52
C VAL A 196 -17.48 31.95 11.76
N VAL A 197 -16.30 32.56 11.81
CA VAL A 197 -15.94 33.80 11.09
C VAL A 197 -15.37 33.54 9.71
N SER A 198 -14.79 32.37 9.49
CA SER A 198 -14.39 31.87 8.19
C SER A 198 -15.05 30.52 7.90
N LYS A 199 -15.35 30.28 6.62
CA LYS A 199 -15.65 28.96 6.07
C LYS A 199 -14.63 28.64 4.99
N SER A 200 -13.95 27.51 5.16
CA SER A 200 -12.93 26.98 4.27
C SER A 200 -13.50 25.77 3.53
N THR A 201 -13.36 25.73 2.23
CA THR A 201 -13.77 24.61 1.36
C THR A 201 -12.63 24.23 0.44
N ALA A 202 -12.35 22.94 0.29
CA ALA A 202 -11.35 22.47 -0.67
C ALA A 202 -11.80 21.17 -1.36
N GLY A 203 -11.40 21.00 -2.61
CA GLY A 203 -11.81 19.89 -3.48
C GLY A 203 -10.67 19.42 -4.39
N ALA A 204 -10.46 18.10 -4.44
CA ALA A 204 -9.50 17.45 -5.33
C ALA A 204 -9.99 16.09 -5.81
N ARG A 205 -9.48 15.64 -6.97
CA ARG A 205 -9.59 14.26 -7.44
C ARG A 205 -8.22 13.79 -7.89
N VAL A 206 -7.63 12.86 -7.15
CA VAL A 206 -6.34 12.25 -7.47
C VAL A 206 -6.60 10.93 -8.18
N SER A 207 -6.14 10.79 -9.43
CA SER A 207 -6.11 9.47 -10.07
C SER A 207 -4.88 8.72 -9.57
N LEU A 208 -5.12 7.58 -8.93
CA LEU A 208 -4.13 6.73 -8.30
C LEU A 208 -3.81 5.54 -9.20
N ARG A 209 -2.53 5.21 -9.33
CA ARG A 209 -2.01 4.12 -10.17
C ARG A 209 -1.03 3.26 -9.40
N LEU A 210 -1.06 1.97 -9.69
CA LEU A 210 -0.13 1.00 -9.12
C LEU A 210 1.27 1.18 -9.72
N ASP A 211 2.28 1.30 -8.85
CA ASP A 211 3.69 1.43 -9.20
C ASP A 211 4.33 0.05 -9.52
N ASP A 212 5.63 -0.14 -9.25
CA ASP A 212 6.30 -1.45 -9.36
C ASP A 212 6.49 -2.17 -8.01
N SER A 213 6.21 -1.48 -6.89
CA SER A 213 6.42 -1.91 -5.50
C SER A 213 5.12 -2.19 -4.74
N GLY A 214 3.99 -2.29 -5.43
CA GLY A 214 2.69 -2.63 -4.85
C GLY A 214 1.92 -1.43 -4.27
N HIS A 215 2.40 -0.21 -4.49
CA HIS A 215 1.80 1.01 -3.97
C HIS A 215 1.02 1.76 -5.03
N PHE A 216 -0.03 2.45 -4.59
CA PHE A 216 -0.75 3.41 -5.37
C PHE A 216 -0.14 4.80 -5.17
N GLU A 217 0.21 5.46 -6.27
CA GLU A 217 0.68 6.84 -6.30
C GLU A 217 -0.19 7.72 -7.23
N GLY A 218 -0.21 9.02 -6.98
CA GLY A 218 -0.91 9.97 -7.85
C GLY A 218 -0.69 11.42 -7.46
N ASN A 219 -0.90 12.32 -8.42
CA ASN A 219 -0.77 13.77 -8.25
C ASN A 219 -1.99 14.47 -8.86
N SER A 220 -2.42 15.57 -8.26
CA SER A 220 -3.52 16.40 -8.75
C SER A 220 -3.42 17.82 -8.19
N VAL A 221 -4.44 18.62 -8.47
CA VAL A 221 -4.62 19.98 -7.95
C VAL A 221 -5.75 19.97 -6.92
N LEU A 222 -5.49 20.60 -5.78
CA LEU A 222 -6.48 20.97 -4.78
C LEU A 222 -6.93 22.41 -5.05
N ASP A 223 -8.18 22.58 -5.46
CA ASP A 223 -8.86 23.87 -5.47
C ASP A 223 -9.34 24.16 -4.05
N TYR A 224 -8.95 25.30 -3.48
CA TYR A 224 -9.35 25.71 -2.14
C TYR A 224 -9.86 27.15 -2.12
N ARG A 225 -10.80 27.39 -1.21
CA ARG A 225 -11.44 28.70 -1.02
C ARG A 225 -11.88 28.88 0.43
N THR A 226 -11.44 29.98 1.03
CA THR A 226 -11.79 30.41 2.37
C THR A 226 -12.41 31.80 2.34
N VAL A 227 -13.61 31.92 2.91
CA VAL A 227 -14.43 33.14 2.88
C VAL A 227 -14.84 33.58 4.28
N ASP A 228 -14.86 34.90 4.50
CA ASP A 228 -15.46 35.55 5.67
C ASP A 228 -16.98 35.25 5.71
N THR A 229 -17.42 34.57 6.76
CA THR A 229 -18.83 34.26 7.04
C THR A 229 -19.52 35.28 7.95
N GLY A 230 -18.83 36.37 8.28
CA GLY A 230 -19.30 37.46 9.13
C GLY A 230 -18.79 37.36 10.56
N PRO A 231 -19.13 38.35 11.42
CA PRO A 231 -18.71 38.35 12.82
C PRO A 231 -19.27 37.14 13.59
N PRO A 232 -18.60 36.72 14.68
CA PRO A 232 -19.03 35.56 15.47
C PRO A 232 -20.47 35.71 15.95
N ARG A 233 -21.31 34.68 15.78
CA ARG A 233 -22.69 34.68 16.31
C ARG A 233 -22.75 34.68 17.85
N ARG A 234 -21.64 34.30 18.49
CA ARG A 234 -21.40 34.43 19.93
C ARG A 234 -19.98 34.94 20.11
N THR A 235 -19.80 36.03 20.85
CA THR A 235 -18.47 36.46 21.29
C THR A 235 -17.93 35.46 22.30
N LEU A 236 -16.98 34.63 21.88
CA LEU A 236 -16.14 33.84 22.77
C LEU A 236 -15.15 34.77 23.45
N GLY A 237 -15.42 35.11 24.71
CA GLY A 237 -14.61 36.03 25.51
C GLY A 237 -15.41 36.63 26.67
N ASP A 238 -14.70 37.24 27.61
CA ASP A 238 -15.28 37.93 28.75
C ASP A 238 -16.35 38.97 28.30
N PRO A 239 -17.60 38.90 28.81
CA PRO A 239 -18.62 39.91 28.54
C PRO A 239 -18.16 41.35 28.79
N LEU A 240 -17.23 41.58 29.72
CA LEU A 240 -16.64 42.89 29.98
C LEU A 240 -15.77 43.39 28.81
N LEU A 241 -14.98 42.51 28.19
CA LEU A 241 -14.15 42.84 27.03
C LEU A 241 -15.02 43.12 25.79
N ALA A 242 -16.08 42.33 25.61
CA ALA A 242 -17.08 42.57 24.58
C ALA A 242 -17.83 43.90 24.82
N ALA A 243 -18.18 44.24 26.07
CA ALA A 243 -18.81 45.51 26.43
C ALA A 243 -17.88 46.71 26.17
N LEU A 244 -16.61 46.63 26.55
CA LEU A 244 -15.61 47.66 26.29
C LEU A 244 -15.45 47.95 24.79
N LEU A 245 -15.38 46.92 23.94
CA LEU A 245 -15.28 47.09 22.50
C LEU A 245 -16.58 47.59 21.84
N THR A 246 -17.75 47.17 22.35
CA THR A 246 -19.06 47.54 21.76
C THR A 246 -19.55 48.94 22.13
N THR A 247 -19.06 49.54 23.22
CA THR A 247 -19.43 50.92 23.58
C THR A 247 -18.90 51.98 22.60
N GLN A 248 -17.78 51.71 21.90
CA GLN A 248 -17.25 52.61 20.86
C GLN A 248 -17.56 52.10 19.43
N CYS A 249 -17.62 50.78 19.22
CA CYS A 249 -17.77 50.17 17.90
C CYS A 249 -19.14 49.46 17.77
N LYS A 250 -19.94 49.81 16.75
CA LYS A 250 -21.28 49.23 16.51
C LYS A 250 -21.29 47.71 16.25
N ALA A 251 -20.13 47.12 15.98
CA ALA A 251 -19.89 45.69 15.95
C ALA A 251 -18.48 45.46 16.54
N PRO A 252 -18.25 44.37 17.28
CA PRO A 252 -16.90 44.03 17.73
C PRO A 252 -16.02 43.74 16.50
N PRO A 253 -14.76 44.21 16.48
CA PRO A 253 -13.82 43.81 15.45
C PRO A 253 -13.52 42.31 15.58
N TYR A 254 -13.22 41.66 14.45
CA TYR A 254 -12.85 40.24 14.43
C TYR A 254 -11.77 39.98 13.40
N TYR A 255 -11.03 38.89 13.58
CA TYR A 255 -10.12 38.36 12.59
C TYR A 255 -10.83 37.28 11.78
N THR A 256 -10.55 37.22 10.47
CA THR A 256 -11.03 36.16 9.58
C THR A 256 -9.95 35.82 8.57
N TRP A 257 -9.85 34.54 8.21
CA TRP A 257 -9.07 34.12 7.06
C TRP A 257 -9.87 34.39 5.78
N GLU A 258 -9.18 34.87 4.74
CA GLU A 258 -9.68 34.96 3.37
C GLU A 258 -8.58 34.50 2.42
N GLY A 259 -8.93 33.62 1.48
CA GLY A 259 -7.98 33.06 0.52
C GLY A 259 -8.69 32.24 -0.54
N SER A 260 -8.07 32.07 -1.70
CA SER A 260 -8.52 31.11 -2.70
C SER A 260 -7.42 30.84 -3.70
N GLY A 261 -7.27 29.60 -4.13
CA GLY A 261 -6.28 29.26 -5.13
C GLY A 261 -6.24 27.78 -5.43
N MET A 262 -5.18 27.40 -6.12
CA MET A 262 -4.88 26.02 -6.46
C MET A 262 -3.53 25.67 -5.84
N THR A 263 -3.44 24.52 -5.17
CA THR A 263 -2.17 23.95 -4.72
C THR A 263 -2.02 22.51 -5.18
N GLN A 264 -0.80 21.96 -5.12
CA GLN A 264 -0.57 20.55 -5.45
C GLN A 264 -1.10 19.66 -4.33
N ILE A 265 -1.67 18.51 -4.70
CA ILE A 265 -2.02 17.44 -3.78
C ILE A 265 -1.50 16.13 -4.36
N SER A 266 -0.70 15.42 -3.58
CA SER A 266 -0.05 14.18 -3.99
C SER A 266 -0.27 13.08 -2.98
N VAL A 267 -0.44 11.88 -3.51
CA VAL A 267 -0.36 10.62 -2.78
C VAL A 267 0.96 10.00 -3.23
N PRO A 268 2.08 10.24 -2.51
CA PRO A 268 3.39 9.73 -2.92
C PRO A 268 3.53 8.23 -2.69
N ARG A 269 2.73 7.66 -1.78
CA ARG A 269 2.73 6.24 -1.44
C ARG A 269 1.44 5.89 -0.70
N SER A 270 0.74 4.86 -1.17
CA SER A 270 -0.38 4.26 -0.46
C SER A 270 -0.48 2.77 -0.78
N ALA A 271 -1.00 1.95 0.13
CA ALA A 271 -1.11 0.51 -0.07
C ALA A 271 -2.51 0.01 0.30
N LEU A 272 -3.10 -0.81 -0.55
CA LEU A 272 -4.24 -1.66 -0.19
C LEU A 272 -3.68 -2.97 0.35
N MET A 273 -4.10 -3.35 1.56
CA MET A 273 -3.55 -4.50 2.27
C MET A 273 -4.64 -5.29 2.98
N TRP A 274 -4.45 -6.60 3.09
CA TRP A 274 -5.16 -7.42 4.06
C TRP A 274 -4.55 -7.17 5.45
N ALA A 275 -5.39 -6.94 6.47
CA ALA A 275 -4.97 -7.12 7.84
C ALA A 275 -6.00 -7.92 8.65
N GLN A 276 -5.53 -8.62 9.67
CA GLN A 276 -6.36 -9.41 10.56
C GLN A 276 -6.67 -8.61 11.81
N ASP A 277 -7.95 -8.45 12.15
CA ASP A 277 -8.34 -7.85 13.43
C ASP A 277 -7.90 -8.79 14.57
N PRO A 278 -7.00 -8.35 15.48
CA PRO A 278 -6.51 -9.20 16.57
C PRO A 278 -7.59 -9.57 17.59
N ARG A 279 -8.77 -8.93 17.57
CA ARG A 279 -9.88 -9.20 18.50
C ARG A 279 -10.84 -10.26 17.96
N THR A 280 -11.19 -10.21 16.68
CA THR A 280 -12.16 -11.13 16.06
C THR A 280 -11.51 -12.22 15.20
N GLY A 281 -10.24 -12.05 14.80
CA GLY A 281 -9.56 -12.93 13.87
C GLY A 281 -10.03 -12.78 12.41
N ASN A 282 -11.00 -11.90 12.14
CA ASN A 282 -11.49 -11.65 10.78
C ASN A 282 -10.45 -10.88 9.96
N ARG A 283 -10.46 -11.08 8.63
CA ARG A 283 -9.68 -10.27 7.69
C ARG A 283 -10.49 -9.08 7.20
N HIS A 284 -9.87 -7.92 7.20
CA HIS A 284 -10.39 -6.67 6.68
C HIS A 284 -9.42 -6.11 5.65
N VAL A 285 -9.93 -5.28 4.73
CA VAL A 285 -9.09 -4.55 3.78
C VAL A 285 -8.80 -3.17 4.38
N PHE A 286 -7.54 -2.83 4.48
CA PHE A 286 -7.07 -1.52 4.95
C PHE A 286 -6.43 -0.75 3.79
N ILE A 287 -6.47 0.58 3.91
CA ILE A 287 -5.67 1.46 3.06
C ILE A 287 -4.72 2.30 3.94
N GLU A 288 -3.42 2.11 3.73
CA GLU A 288 -2.42 3.06 4.20
C GLU A 288 -2.36 4.21 3.20
N LEU A 289 -2.70 5.45 3.61
CA LEU A 289 -2.71 6.61 2.73
C LEU A 289 -1.78 7.71 3.25
N SER A 290 -0.66 7.93 2.55
CA SER A 290 0.13 9.15 2.72
C SER A 290 -0.44 10.25 1.83
N LEU A 291 -0.76 11.43 2.40
CA LEU A 291 -1.29 12.56 1.65
C LEU A 291 -0.46 13.81 1.90
N HIS A 292 0.15 14.34 0.84
CA HIS A 292 0.90 15.58 0.89
C HIS A 292 0.13 16.68 0.16
N VAL A 293 -0.11 17.80 0.84
CA VAL A 293 -0.74 18.99 0.26
C VAL A 293 0.28 20.12 0.29
N GLY A 294 0.45 20.78 -0.85
CA GLY A 294 1.35 21.93 -0.99
C GLY A 294 0.88 23.15 -0.21
N GLU A 295 1.75 24.16 -0.15
CA GLU A 295 1.45 25.42 0.51
C GLU A 295 0.21 26.11 -0.09
N THR A 296 -0.51 26.85 0.76
CA THR A 296 -1.71 27.62 0.40
C THR A 296 -1.52 29.06 0.88
N GLU A 297 -2.03 30.03 0.12
CA GLU A 297 -1.92 31.45 0.43
C GLU A 297 -3.25 31.99 0.97
N GLU A 298 -3.48 31.81 2.27
CA GLU A 298 -4.55 32.50 2.98
C GLU A 298 -4.02 33.75 3.67
N VAL A 299 -4.87 34.77 3.78
CA VAL A 299 -4.55 36.03 4.45
C VAL A 299 -5.46 36.21 5.65
N LEU A 300 -4.88 36.37 6.83
CA LEU A 300 -5.57 36.77 8.04
C LEU A 300 -5.89 38.26 7.93
N ARG A 301 -7.18 38.58 7.93
CA ARG A 301 -7.69 39.94 7.81
C ARG A 301 -8.39 40.37 9.08
N PHE A 302 -7.94 41.48 9.63
CA PHE A 302 -8.66 42.20 10.67
C PHE A 302 -9.83 42.99 10.06
N LYS A 303 -11.06 42.66 10.46
CA LYS A 303 -12.30 43.28 9.97
C LYS A 303 -12.84 44.25 11.02
N ASP A 304 -12.58 45.54 10.80
CA ASP A 304 -13.18 46.64 11.56
C ASP A 304 -14.04 47.51 10.63
N ARG A 305 -15.36 47.45 10.81
CA ARG A 305 -16.35 48.18 9.99
C ARG A 305 -16.33 49.70 10.20
N LYS A 306 -15.59 50.22 11.19
CA LYS A 306 -15.55 51.65 11.55
C LYS A 306 -14.16 52.26 11.64
N ARG A 307 -13.09 51.46 11.51
CA ARG A 307 -11.70 51.89 11.77
C ARG A 307 -11.52 52.45 13.20
N CYS A 308 -12.16 51.80 14.17
CA CYS A 308 -11.91 52.04 15.60
C CYS A 308 -10.44 51.76 15.96
N LEU A 309 -9.81 50.79 15.29
CA LEU A 309 -8.41 50.42 15.47
C LEU A 309 -7.62 50.62 14.16
N PRO A 310 -6.29 50.89 14.25
CA PRO A 310 -5.44 50.94 13.08
C PRO A 310 -5.43 49.58 12.35
N PRO A 311 -5.22 49.56 11.02
CA PRO A 311 -5.13 48.31 10.29
C PRO A 311 -3.93 47.49 10.81
N VAL A 312 -4.23 46.29 11.30
CA VAL A 312 -3.22 45.28 11.64
C VAL A 312 -2.54 44.83 10.35
N GLN A 313 -1.28 44.41 10.43
CA GLN A 313 -0.58 43.82 9.28
C GLN A 313 -1.33 42.59 8.76
N GLU A 314 -1.32 42.38 7.45
CA GLU A 314 -1.82 41.16 6.83
C GLU A 314 -0.85 40.01 7.15
N GLU A 315 -1.28 39.04 7.96
CA GLU A 315 -0.51 37.81 8.18
C GLU A 315 -0.89 36.78 7.10
N ARG A 316 0.11 36.08 6.56
CA ARG A 316 -0.09 35.00 5.58
C ARG A 316 0.03 33.65 6.28
N GLY A 317 -0.85 32.71 5.94
CA GLY A 317 -0.90 31.39 6.55
C GLY A 317 -1.54 30.36 5.62
N ALA A 318 -1.49 29.09 6.05
CA ALA A 318 -2.02 27.98 5.26
C ALA A 318 -3.44 27.59 5.70
N PHE A 319 -4.24 27.13 4.73
CA PHE A 319 -5.56 26.49 4.88
C PHE A 319 -5.55 25.34 5.90
N TYR A 320 -4.41 24.67 6.06
CA TYR A 320 -4.19 23.56 6.98
C TYR A 320 -3.30 23.92 8.18
N SER A 321 -3.14 25.21 8.50
CA SER A 321 -2.33 25.65 9.63
C SER A 321 -2.82 25.06 10.97
N GLU A 322 -1.93 24.92 11.95
CA GLU A 322 -2.22 24.30 13.26
C GLU A 322 -3.44 24.91 13.96
N ALA A 323 -3.82 26.16 13.65
CA ALA A 323 -5.02 26.82 14.13
C ALA A 323 -6.35 26.07 13.84
N PHE A 324 -6.37 25.15 12.87
CA PHE A 324 -7.51 24.28 12.57
C PHE A 324 -7.43 22.89 13.24
N TYR A 325 -6.25 22.46 13.69
CA TYR A 325 -6.01 21.08 14.18
C TYR A 325 -5.70 20.99 15.69
N SER A 326 -5.12 22.03 16.28
CA SER A 326 -4.54 22.01 17.63
C SER A 326 -5.54 21.69 18.75
N ASP A 327 -6.79 22.10 18.58
CA ASP A 327 -7.88 21.96 19.55
C ASP A 327 -8.66 20.63 19.47
N LYS A 328 -8.37 19.77 18.48
CA LYS A 328 -8.99 18.43 18.47
C LYS A 328 -8.32 17.53 19.53
N PRO A 329 -9.12 16.81 20.34
CA PRO A 329 -8.59 15.89 21.33
C PRO A 329 -7.83 14.76 20.61
N GLY A 330 -6.50 14.80 20.70
CA GLY A 330 -5.66 13.73 20.17
C GLY A 330 -5.67 12.52 21.10
N LYS A 331 -5.70 11.32 20.52
CA LYS A 331 -5.33 10.08 21.20
C LYS A 331 -3.83 9.82 20.98
N THR A 332 -3.20 9.05 21.86
CA THR A 332 -1.84 8.55 21.61
C THR A 332 -1.91 7.08 21.24
N ILE A 333 -1.52 6.74 20.01
CA ILE A 333 -1.42 5.36 19.53
C ILE A 333 0.05 5.08 19.21
N GLY A 334 0.61 4.02 19.78
CA GLY A 334 2.03 3.66 19.58
C GLY A 334 3.06 4.71 20.03
N GLY A 335 2.67 5.70 20.83
CA GLY A 335 3.52 6.85 21.20
C GLY A 335 3.32 8.10 20.33
N THR A 336 2.60 7.99 19.22
CA THR A 336 2.29 9.11 18.30
C THR A 336 0.97 9.77 18.70
N ARG A 337 0.93 11.10 18.84
CA ARG A 337 -0.34 11.84 18.96
C ARG A 337 -1.05 11.81 17.61
N VAL A 338 -2.16 11.10 17.56
CA VAL A 338 -3.07 11.04 16.40
C VAL A 338 -4.34 11.82 16.73
N VAL A 339 -4.82 12.60 15.77
CA VAL A 339 -6.15 13.21 15.82
C VAL A 339 -7.12 12.22 15.17
N GLU A 340 -8.18 11.87 15.91
CA GLU A 340 -9.22 10.96 15.46
C GLU A 340 -10.30 11.72 14.68
N PHE A 341 -10.57 11.29 13.46
CA PHE A 341 -11.61 11.85 12.58
C PHE A 341 -12.50 10.73 12.04
N ASN A 342 -13.62 10.43 12.71
CA ASN A 342 -14.64 9.47 12.21
C ASN A 342 -14.02 8.16 11.69
N ASP A 343 -13.30 7.43 12.55
CA ASP A 343 -12.56 6.18 12.26
C ASP A 343 -11.25 6.32 11.45
N TRP A 344 -10.75 7.56 11.27
CA TRP A 344 -9.40 7.85 10.74
C TRP A 344 -8.44 8.32 11.83
N TYR A 345 -7.15 7.97 11.70
CA TYR A 345 -6.07 8.45 12.58
C TYR A 345 -5.06 9.27 11.78
N VAL A 346 -4.90 10.56 12.14
CA VAL A 346 -3.97 11.49 11.50
C VAL A 346 -2.86 11.91 12.48
N PRO A 347 -1.58 11.58 12.27
CA PRO A 347 -0.49 12.04 13.14
C PRO A 347 -0.37 13.56 13.16
N GLY A 348 -0.28 14.14 14.35
CA GLY A 348 -0.21 15.59 14.57
C GLY A 348 1.18 16.20 14.35
N SER A 349 1.89 15.80 13.29
CA SER A 349 3.25 16.29 12.97
C SER A 349 3.40 16.63 11.48
N ASN A 350 4.21 17.65 11.18
CA ASN A 350 4.42 18.29 9.87
C ASN A 350 4.70 17.32 8.69
N GLY A 351 3.64 16.77 8.11
CA GLY A 351 3.69 15.76 7.05
C GLY A 351 2.62 14.69 7.31
N SER A 352 1.41 14.93 6.79
CA SER A 352 0.22 14.17 7.17
C SER A 352 0.22 12.73 6.61
N PHE A 353 0.19 11.76 7.52
CA PHE A 353 -0.30 10.41 7.23
C PHE A 353 -1.78 10.35 7.61
N ALA A 354 -2.56 9.48 6.96
CA ALA A 354 -3.94 9.21 7.37
C ALA A 354 -4.19 7.70 7.28
N GLU A 355 -4.30 7.05 8.44
CA GLU A 355 -4.67 5.64 8.52
C GLU A 355 -6.20 5.53 8.59
N ALA A 356 -6.78 4.65 7.78
CA ALA A 356 -8.22 4.46 7.67
C ALA A 356 -8.61 2.98 7.69
N GLU A 357 -9.55 2.62 8.56
CA GLU A 357 -10.25 1.34 8.43
C GLU A 357 -11.29 1.44 7.30
N LEU A 358 -10.99 0.84 6.14
CA LEU A 358 -11.95 0.78 5.04
C LEU A 358 -12.93 -0.38 5.28
N VAL A 359 -14.03 -0.13 6.00
CA VAL A 359 -15.05 -1.15 6.29
C VAL A 359 -15.82 -1.54 5.01
N ILE A 360 -15.23 -2.41 4.19
CA ILE A 360 -15.89 -3.07 3.07
C ILE A 360 -16.88 -4.07 3.66
N LYS A 361 -18.18 -3.70 3.71
CA LYS A 361 -19.25 -4.63 4.09
C LYS A 361 -19.45 -5.68 2.99
N GLY A 362 -18.74 -6.79 3.12
CA GLY A 362 -18.66 -7.83 2.11
C GLY A 362 -19.99 -8.52 1.81
N GLY A 363 -20.25 -8.68 0.51
CA GLY A 363 -21.19 -9.60 -0.09
C GLY A 363 -20.73 -9.83 -1.52
N ALA A 364 -20.67 -11.08 -1.98
CA ALA A 364 -20.15 -11.39 -3.30
C ALA A 364 -20.96 -10.71 -4.43
N ALA A 365 -20.26 -10.33 -5.51
CA ALA A 365 -20.71 -9.56 -6.67
C ALA A 365 -20.70 -8.03 -6.52
N GLY A 366 -19.72 -7.39 -7.18
CA GLY A 366 -19.73 -5.97 -7.55
C GLY A 366 -19.00 -5.03 -6.60
N LEU A 367 -17.81 -4.55 -7.00
CA LEU A 367 -17.17 -3.35 -6.46
C LEU A 367 -17.88 -2.07 -6.93
N GLY A 368 -19.20 -2.03 -6.75
CA GLY A 368 -20.11 -1.01 -7.29
C GLY A 368 -20.91 -0.29 -6.19
N GLY A 369 -20.22 0.29 -5.21
CA GLY A 369 -20.86 1.02 -4.13
C GLY A 369 -19.95 2.09 -3.49
N PRO A 370 -20.37 3.36 -3.41
CA PRO A 370 -19.58 4.38 -2.74
C PRO A 370 -19.60 4.18 -1.22
N VAL A 371 -18.43 4.00 -0.61
CA VAL A 371 -18.27 4.07 0.86
C VAL A 371 -18.60 5.50 1.30
N SER A 372 -19.50 5.66 2.29
CA SER A 372 -20.16 6.95 2.52
C SER A 372 -20.48 7.27 3.99
N ALA A 373 -19.76 8.28 4.48
CA ALA A 373 -20.21 9.40 5.33
C ALA A 373 -20.74 9.16 6.75
N MET A 374 -20.24 10.00 7.67
CA MET A 374 -21.00 10.42 8.86
C MET A 374 -20.72 11.89 9.22
N LYS A 375 -21.71 12.58 9.81
CA LYS A 375 -21.72 14.04 10.00
C LYS A 375 -21.25 14.47 11.39
N SER A 376 -20.27 15.37 11.44
CA SER A 376 -20.16 16.40 12.48
C SER A 376 -19.85 17.75 11.82
N ALA A 377 -19.49 18.80 12.57
CA ALA A 377 -19.49 20.19 12.10
C ALA A 377 -18.40 20.55 11.06
N GLU A 378 -17.63 19.58 10.59
CA GLU A 378 -16.66 19.67 9.52
C GLU A 378 -16.90 18.50 8.56
N GLU A 379 -17.38 18.78 7.35
CA GLU A 379 -17.65 17.76 6.35
C GLU A 379 -16.40 17.56 5.48
N THR A 380 -15.40 16.85 6.02
CA THR A 380 -14.31 16.26 5.23
C THR A 380 -14.69 14.85 4.82
N ARG A 381 -14.65 14.59 3.52
CA ARG A 381 -14.99 13.34 2.87
C ARG A 381 -13.86 12.91 1.94
N LEU A 382 -13.28 11.76 2.24
CA LEU A 382 -12.44 11.01 1.32
C LEU A 382 -13.29 9.89 0.71
N VAL A 383 -13.26 9.75 -0.62
CA VAL A 383 -13.90 8.64 -1.34
C VAL A 383 -12.89 8.02 -2.28
N LEU A 384 -12.57 6.76 -2.04
CA LEU A 384 -11.82 5.94 -2.99
C LEU A 384 -12.81 5.21 -3.90
N THR A 385 -12.65 5.37 -5.22
CA THR A 385 -13.51 4.76 -6.25
C THR A 385 -12.63 4.00 -7.24
N ARG A 386 -12.86 2.71 -7.48
CA ARG A 386 -12.19 1.98 -8.57
C ARG A 386 -12.72 2.51 -9.92
N LYS A 387 -11.84 2.76 -10.88
CA LYS A 387 -12.22 3.24 -12.23
C LYS A 387 -12.54 2.10 -13.19
#